data_AF-A0A926SHI8-F1
#
_entry.id   AF-A0A926SHI8-F1
#
_cell.length_a   1.000
_cell.length_b   1.000
_cell.length_c   1.000
_cell.angle_alpha   90.00
_cell.angle_beta   90.00
_cell.angle_gamma   90.00
#
_symmetry.space_group_name_H-M   'P 1'
#
loop_
_entity.id
_entity.type
_entity.pdbx_description
1 polymer ?
#
loop_
_entity_poly.entity_id
_entity_poly.type
_entity_poly.pdbx_seq_one_letter_code
_entity_poly.pdbx_strand_id
1 'polypeptide(L)'
;MDDTGEKPRFEVYATASTNTANWTQRLALDCSTGNFAIAHNGGTVGIGTGASTARLTVAATTEHLRLIRSRTETTGGKHLFLELFQEDPSVTVPEVFPSLRFHHGGRFWHRIEAQSNGIHFKHGDLNSDAYVRIFAENMIVTGMIVMWSGAANAVPAGWLLCNGQAYNNGQSRTPDLQDRFIVGAGRNYALGNTGGEDTVTLNINQIPSHNHSLDFDSGGGGFGSVTSHSMAKSDQQVNVLANYQVQTNYAGGNQAHENRPPYYALCFIIKI
;
A
#
# COMPACT_ATOMS: atom_id res chain seq x y z
N MET A 1 -48.46 28.44 40.27
CA MET A 1 -49.49 29.07 39.44
C MET A 1 -49.33 30.57 39.60
N ASP A 2 -49.28 31.25 38.47
CA ASP A 2 -49.41 32.70 38.32
C ASP A 2 -50.87 32.94 37.88
N ASP A 3 -51.52 33.94 38.47
CA ASP A 3 -52.95 34.26 38.36
C ASP A 3 -53.33 35.11 37.13
N THR A 4 -52.59 35.03 36.01
CA THR A 4 -52.83 35.89 34.83
C THR A 4 -53.31 35.17 33.57
N GLY A 5 -53.63 33.88 33.62
CA GLY A 5 -54.27 33.19 32.48
C GLY A 5 -53.38 33.02 31.23
N GLU A 6 -52.07 33.25 31.33
CA GLU A 6 -51.12 32.79 30.32
C GLU A 6 -50.84 31.28 30.46
N LYS A 7 -50.55 30.62 29.33
CA LYS A 7 -50.08 29.23 29.34
C LYS A 7 -48.87 29.11 30.29
N PRO A 8 -48.84 28.10 31.19
CA PRO A 8 -47.74 27.96 32.13
C PRO A 8 -46.40 27.88 31.40
N ARG A 9 -45.46 28.76 31.77
CA ARG A 9 -44.10 28.82 31.19
C ARG A 9 -43.23 27.61 31.57
N PHE A 10 -43.76 26.76 32.45
CA PHE A 10 -43.15 25.55 32.95
C PHE A 10 -44.25 24.62 33.47
N GLU A 11 -44.44 23.48 32.81
CA GLU A 11 -45.37 22.42 33.22
C GLU A 11 -44.57 21.16 33.53
N VAL A 12 -44.72 20.63 34.75
CA VAL A 12 -44.16 19.34 35.17
C VAL A 12 -45.32 18.47 35.61
N TYR A 13 -45.61 17.42 34.85
CA TYR A 13 -46.51 16.36 35.28
C TYR A 13 -45.69 15.13 35.66
N ALA A 14 -45.86 14.68 36.90
CA ALA A 14 -45.59 13.31 37.28
C ALA A 14 -46.91 12.55 37.23
N THR A 15 -47.09 11.70 36.21
CA THR A 15 -48.08 10.63 36.26
C THR A 15 -47.33 9.31 36.32
N ALA A 16 -47.92 8.34 37.03
CA ALA A 16 -47.33 7.01 37.22
C ALA A 16 -46.79 6.46 35.89
N SER A 17 -45.66 5.76 35.98
CA SER A 17 -44.74 5.35 34.91
C SER A 17 -45.32 4.60 33.69
N THR A 18 -46.62 4.33 33.62
CA THR A 18 -47.21 3.36 32.70
C THR A 18 -48.10 3.93 31.60
N ASN A 19 -48.46 5.23 31.57
CA ASN A 19 -49.27 5.78 30.47
C ASN A 19 -48.50 6.82 29.62
N THR A 20 -48.00 6.36 28.46
CA THR A 20 -47.16 7.13 27.53
C THR A 20 -47.85 7.42 26.19
N ALA A 21 -49.17 7.29 26.09
CA ALA A 21 -49.84 7.27 24.78
C ALA A 21 -49.90 8.63 24.04
N ASN A 22 -49.73 9.78 24.72
CA ASN A 22 -50.01 11.11 24.14
C ASN A 22 -49.04 12.24 24.52
N TRP A 23 -47.79 11.94 24.90
CA TRP A 23 -46.85 13.00 25.30
C TRP A 23 -46.15 13.63 24.07
N THR A 24 -46.00 14.96 24.09
CA THR A 24 -45.25 15.74 23.08
C THR A 24 -43.82 16.03 23.53
N GLN A 25 -43.62 16.43 24.78
CA GLN A 25 -42.32 16.73 25.40
C GLN A 25 -42.29 16.26 26.86
N ARG A 26 -41.13 15.81 27.34
CA ARG A 26 -40.94 15.37 28.73
C ARG A 26 -39.63 15.90 29.29
N LEU A 27 -39.71 16.44 30.51
CA LEU A 27 -38.57 16.74 31.39
C LEU A 27 -38.68 15.81 32.61
N ALA A 28 -37.68 14.97 32.84
CA ALA A 28 -37.67 14.02 33.96
C ALA A 28 -36.42 14.17 34.81
N LEU A 29 -36.62 14.15 36.13
CA LEU A 29 -35.59 14.06 37.15
C LEU A 29 -35.89 12.82 38.00
N ASP A 30 -35.02 11.83 37.93
CA ASP A 30 -35.11 10.63 38.75
C ASP A 30 -34.17 10.76 39.96
N CYS A 31 -34.74 11.00 41.13
CA CYS A 31 -33.98 11.16 42.37
C CYS A 31 -33.33 9.87 42.88
N SER A 32 -33.78 8.69 42.41
CA SER A 32 -33.21 7.40 42.80
C SER A 32 -31.98 7.03 41.98
N THR A 33 -31.92 7.45 40.72
CA THR A 33 -30.80 7.19 39.81
C THR A 33 -29.93 8.42 39.53
N GLY A 34 -30.39 9.61 39.91
CA GLY A 34 -29.74 10.89 39.60
C GLY A 34 -29.91 11.33 38.14
N ASN A 35 -30.74 10.65 37.36
CA ASN A 35 -30.88 10.91 35.93
C ASN A 35 -31.71 12.16 35.66
N PHE A 36 -31.21 13.01 34.78
CA PHE A 36 -31.96 14.08 34.14
C PHE A 36 -32.18 13.71 32.67
N ALA A 37 -33.44 13.74 32.21
CA ALA A 37 -33.79 13.40 30.84
C ALA A 37 -34.73 14.43 30.22
N ILE A 38 -34.47 14.75 28.95
CA ILE A 38 -35.35 15.53 28.10
C ILE A 38 -35.71 14.64 26.91
N ALA A 39 -36.99 14.50 26.61
CA ALA A 39 -37.47 13.72 25.48
C ALA A 39 -38.50 14.51 24.68
N HIS A 40 -38.62 14.23 23.38
CA HIS A 40 -39.64 14.77 22.49
C HIS A 40 -40.20 13.66 21.60
N ASN A 41 -41.51 13.63 21.37
CA ASN A 41 -42.14 12.69 20.44
C ASN A 41 -42.11 13.29 19.02
N GLY A 42 -41.30 12.72 18.11
CA GLY A 42 -41.24 13.13 16.69
C GLY A 42 -40.41 14.37 16.35
N GLY A 43 -39.47 14.80 17.21
CA GLY A 43 -38.64 15.99 17.00
C GLY A 43 -37.24 15.89 17.60
N THR A 44 -36.44 16.95 17.48
CA THR A 44 -35.09 17.06 18.06
C THR A 44 -35.14 17.65 19.48
N VAL A 45 -34.27 17.18 20.37
CA VAL A 45 -34.05 17.77 21.69
C VAL A 45 -32.75 18.59 21.62
N GLY A 46 -32.88 19.91 21.70
CA GLY A 46 -31.73 20.81 21.74
C GLY A 46 -31.21 21.02 23.16
N ILE A 47 -29.91 20.84 23.38
CA ILE A 47 -29.21 21.22 24.61
C ILE A 47 -28.05 22.13 24.21
N GLY A 48 -28.01 23.35 24.72
CA GLY A 48 -27.03 24.34 24.31
C GLY A 48 -27.24 25.69 25.00
N THR A 49 -26.52 26.70 24.54
CA THR A 49 -26.55 28.05 25.10
C THR A 49 -27.03 29.03 24.03
N GLY A 50 -27.98 29.91 24.37
CA GLY A 50 -28.47 30.94 23.44
C GLY A 50 -27.55 32.17 23.31
N ALA A 51 -26.53 32.28 24.17
CA ALA A 51 -25.54 33.36 24.14
C ALA A 51 -24.31 32.94 23.33
N SER A 52 -23.82 33.83 22.45
CA SER A 52 -22.70 33.56 21.51
C SER A 52 -21.35 33.26 22.17
N THR A 53 -21.18 33.63 23.44
CA THR A 53 -19.92 33.42 24.20
C THR A 53 -19.97 32.23 25.14
N ALA A 54 -21.17 31.68 25.39
CA ALA A 54 -21.34 30.55 26.29
C ALA A 54 -21.02 29.24 25.55
N ARG A 55 -20.41 28.30 26.27
CA ARG A 55 -20.05 26.97 25.74
C ARG A 55 -20.83 25.91 26.50
N LEU A 56 -21.47 25.00 25.80
CA LEU A 56 -21.98 23.78 26.42
C LEU A 56 -20.78 22.96 26.90
N THR A 57 -20.67 22.78 28.21
CA THR A 57 -19.65 21.92 28.83
C THR A 57 -20.35 20.71 29.41
N VAL A 58 -19.98 19.52 28.94
CA VAL A 58 -20.42 18.25 29.53
C VAL A 58 -19.24 17.70 30.33
N ALA A 59 -19.37 17.68 31.66
CA ALA A 59 -18.38 17.12 32.56
C ALA A 59 -18.99 15.90 33.26
N ALA A 60 -18.34 14.75 33.12
CA ALA A 60 -18.67 13.56 33.90
C ALA A 60 -17.65 13.42 35.05
N THR A 61 -18.10 13.00 36.21
CA THR A 61 -17.22 12.58 37.32
C THR A 61 -16.74 11.14 37.16
N THR A 62 -17.26 10.40 36.18
CA THR A 62 -16.93 9.01 35.84
C THR A 62 -16.09 8.93 34.56
N GLU A 63 -15.67 7.72 34.19
CA GLU A 63 -14.56 7.48 33.27
C GLU A 63 -14.78 7.90 31.80
N HIS A 64 -16.03 8.06 31.32
CA HIS A 64 -16.27 8.30 29.88
C HIS A 64 -17.65 8.88 29.50
N LEU A 65 -17.71 9.57 28.34
CA LEU A 65 -18.96 9.98 27.65
C LEU A 65 -19.41 8.86 26.69
N ARG A 66 -20.72 8.56 26.66
CA ARG A 66 -21.28 7.47 25.83
C ARG A 66 -22.36 7.97 24.89
N LEU A 67 -22.35 7.44 23.67
CA LEU A 67 -23.50 7.41 22.76
C LEU A 67 -24.01 5.96 22.74
N ILE A 68 -25.26 5.72 23.17
CA ILE A 68 -25.82 4.37 23.35
C ILE A 68 -27.16 4.26 22.63
N ARG A 69 -27.37 3.15 21.94
CA ARG A 69 -28.69 2.69 21.51
C ARG A 69 -29.23 1.69 22.55
N SER A 70 -30.48 1.85 23.00
CA SER A 70 -31.01 1.05 24.12
C SER A 70 -31.22 -0.42 23.74
N ARG A 71 -31.04 -1.33 24.71
CA ARG A 71 -31.29 -2.78 24.55
C ARG A 71 -32.77 -3.10 24.31
N THR A 72 -33.69 -2.19 24.68
CA THR A 72 -35.15 -2.39 24.58
C THR A 72 -35.76 -1.84 23.29
N GLU A 73 -34.98 -1.27 22.38
CA GLU A 73 -35.49 -0.79 21.09
C GLU A 73 -35.83 -1.96 20.17
N THR A 74 -37.10 -2.04 19.74
CA THR A 74 -37.63 -3.11 18.90
C THR A 74 -37.71 -2.76 17.41
N THR A 75 -37.38 -1.51 17.05
CA THR A 75 -37.38 -1.00 15.67
C THR A 75 -36.03 -0.30 15.41
N GLY A 76 -35.46 -0.42 14.20
CA GLY A 76 -34.08 0.01 13.94
C GLY A 76 -33.84 0.83 12.68
N GLY A 77 -32.73 1.57 12.68
CA GLY A 77 -32.12 2.26 11.53
C GLY A 77 -30.66 1.81 11.31
N LYS A 78 -30.02 2.28 10.24
CA LYS A 78 -28.68 1.81 9.82
C LYS A 78 -27.51 2.39 10.64
N HIS A 79 -27.70 3.48 11.37
CA HIS A 79 -26.59 4.26 11.91
C HIS A 79 -26.81 4.70 13.37
N LEU A 80 -25.73 4.64 14.15
CA LEU A 80 -25.51 5.37 15.40
C LEU A 80 -24.26 6.23 15.15
N PHE A 81 -24.37 7.55 15.18
CA PHE A 81 -23.28 8.45 14.77
C PHE A 81 -23.18 9.71 15.65
N LEU A 82 -22.01 10.33 15.62
CA LEU A 82 -21.78 11.71 16.04
C LEU A 82 -21.55 12.53 14.78
N GLU A 83 -22.40 13.51 14.50
CA GLU A 83 -22.24 14.40 13.36
C GLU A 83 -21.68 15.75 13.80
N LEU A 84 -20.62 16.18 13.12
CA LEU A 84 -20.09 17.54 13.19
C LEU A 84 -20.46 18.24 11.88
N PHE A 85 -21.52 19.05 11.92
CA PHE A 85 -22.04 19.76 10.76
C PHE A 85 -21.73 21.25 10.86
N GLN A 86 -21.27 21.84 9.76
CA GLN A 86 -21.14 23.26 9.60
C GLN A 86 -21.97 23.67 8.39
N GLU A 87 -22.88 24.62 8.59
CA GLU A 87 -23.62 25.26 7.51
C GLU A 87 -22.68 26.23 6.78
N ASP A 88 -22.73 26.25 5.44
CA ASP A 88 -21.81 27.03 4.60
C ASP A 88 -21.97 28.54 4.90
N PRO A 89 -20.99 29.20 5.53
CA PRO A 89 -21.12 30.57 5.97
C PRO A 89 -20.79 31.57 4.86
N SER A 90 -21.37 31.42 3.66
CA SER A 90 -21.14 32.29 2.48
C SER A 90 -19.68 32.30 1.98
N VAL A 91 -19.47 32.72 0.73
CA VAL A 91 -18.13 32.83 0.12
C VAL A 91 -17.16 33.80 0.83
N THR A 92 -17.65 34.60 1.77
CA THR A 92 -16.86 35.57 2.55
C THR A 92 -16.25 35.02 3.83
N VAL A 93 -16.64 33.84 4.30
CA VAL A 93 -16.07 33.23 5.50
C VAL A 93 -15.13 32.10 5.09
N PRO A 94 -13.86 32.11 5.54
CA PRO A 94 -12.93 31.03 5.27
C PRO A 94 -13.49 29.66 5.67
N GLU A 95 -13.15 28.64 4.88
CA GLU A 95 -13.54 27.26 5.18
C GLU A 95 -12.99 26.85 6.56
N VAL A 96 -13.87 26.32 7.40
CA VAL A 96 -13.51 25.79 8.71
C VAL A 96 -13.75 24.29 8.68
N PHE A 97 -12.72 23.53 9.02
CA PHE A 97 -12.75 22.08 8.94
C PHE A 97 -13.28 21.48 10.25
N PRO A 98 -14.36 20.68 10.21
CA PRO A 98 -14.84 19.96 11.38
C PRO A 98 -13.73 19.08 11.97
N SER A 99 -13.51 19.21 13.27
CA SER A 99 -12.43 18.49 13.95
C SER A 99 -12.80 18.01 15.35
N LEU A 100 -12.24 16.85 15.70
CA LEU A 100 -12.26 16.32 17.06
C LEU A 100 -10.87 16.48 17.67
N ARG A 101 -10.78 17.25 18.75
CA ARG A 101 -9.52 17.57 19.43
C ARG A 101 -9.35 16.76 20.71
N PHE A 102 -8.16 16.19 20.86
CA PHE A 102 -7.70 15.48 22.05
C PHE A 102 -6.63 16.32 22.72
N HIS A 103 -6.81 16.67 23.99
CA HIS A 103 -5.88 17.49 24.73
C HIS A 103 -5.70 16.94 26.14
N HIS A 104 -4.45 16.82 26.58
CA HIS A 104 -4.09 16.57 27.96
C HIS A 104 -3.37 17.79 28.53
N GLY A 105 -4.05 18.59 29.35
CA GLY A 105 -3.57 19.78 30.09
C GLY A 105 -2.08 20.12 29.99
N GLY A 106 -1.63 20.65 28.85
CA GLY A 106 -0.26 21.12 28.63
C GLY A 106 0.81 20.07 28.25
N ARG A 107 0.45 18.79 28.09
CA ARG A 107 1.38 17.71 27.72
C ARG A 107 1.36 17.41 26.23
N PHE A 108 0.20 17.09 25.69
CA PHE A 108 0.04 16.74 24.28
C PHE A 108 -1.34 17.14 23.78
N TRP A 109 -1.38 17.42 22.48
CA TRP A 109 -2.56 17.86 21.77
C TRP A 109 -2.55 17.22 20.39
N HIS A 110 -3.65 16.58 20.01
CA HIS A 110 -3.86 16.00 18.70
C HIS A 110 -5.26 16.33 18.19
N ARG A 111 -5.45 16.33 16.88
CA ARG A 111 -6.79 16.45 16.30
C ARG A 111 -6.97 15.52 15.11
N ILE A 112 -8.20 15.02 14.98
CA ILE A 112 -8.70 14.39 13.77
C ILE A 112 -9.52 15.45 13.05
N GLU A 113 -9.17 15.77 11.81
CA GLU A 113 -9.78 16.84 11.03
C GLU A 113 -10.28 16.29 9.69
N ALA A 114 -11.53 16.58 9.36
CA ALA A 114 -12.12 16.22 8.07
C ALA A 114 -11.92 17.37 7.09
N GLN A 115 -11.33 17.08 5.94
CA GLN A 115 -11.14 18.01 4.83
C GLN A 115 -11.69 17.39 3.54
N SER A 116 -11.80 18.20 2.49
CA SER A 116 -12.26 17.77 1.16
C SER A 116 -11.44 16.63 0.55
N ASN A 117 -10.16 16.49 0.94
CA ASN A 117 -9.25 15.44 0.49
C ASN A 117 -9.09 14.27 1.48
N GLY A 118 -9.88 14.21 2.57
CA GLY A 118 -9.94 13.06 3.47
C GLY A 118 -9.85 13.39 4.95
N ILE A 119 -9.44 12.39 5.74
CA ILE A 119 -9.28 12.49 7.20
C ILE A 119 -7.82 12.68 7.56
N HIS A 120 -7.55 13.73 8.33
CA HIS A 120 -6.21 14.18 8.69
C HIS A 120 -5.94 14.00 10.17
N PHE A 121 -4.74 13.55 10.50
CA PHE A 121 -4.24 13.49 11.88
C PHE A 121 -3.19 14.57 12.07
N LYS A 122 -3.57 15.65 12.75
CA LYS A 122 -2.75 16.85 12.91
C LYS A 122 -2.41 17.14 14.37
N HIS A 123 -1.45 18.03 14.57
CA HIS A 123 -1.15 18.59 15.88
C HIS A 123 -2.40 19.28 16.43
N GLY A 124 -2.61 19.20 17.74
CA GLY A 124 -3.82 19.75 18.34
C GLY A 124 -3.73 21.24 18.63
N ASP A 125 -2.62 21.94 18.38
CA ASP A 125 -2.58 23.40 18.41
C ASP A 125 -3.40 23.96 17.24
N LEU A 126 -4.34 24.87 17.54
CA LEU A 126 -5.23 25.47 16.53
C LEU A 126 -4.50 26.45 15.60
N ASN A 127 -3.30 26.88 15.98
CA ASN A 127 -2.45 27.73 15.13
C ASN A 127 -1.47 26.92 14.26
N SER A 128 -1.52 25.58 14.30
CA SER A 128 -0.58 24.70 13.60
C SER A 128 -1.30 23.70 12.71
N ASP A 129 -0.83 23.54 11.48
CA ASP A 129 -1.30 22.51 10.53
C ASP A 129 -0.35 21.33 10.37
N ALA A 130 0.63 21.19 11.27
CA ALA A 130 1.59 20.10 11.22
C ALA A 130 0.91 18.73 11.37
N TYR A 131 1.27 17.78 10.51
CA TYR A 131 0.85 16.39 10.64
C TYR A 131 1.54 15.71 11.82
N VAL A 132 0.82 14.79 12.47
CA VAL A 132 1.37 13.91 13.50
C VAL A 132 1.45 12.48 13.01
N ARG A 133 2.36 11.70 13.61
CA ARG A 133 2.49 10.28 13.29
C ARG A 133 1.25 9.53 13.75
N ILE A 134 0.84 8.56 12.95
CA ILE A 134 -0.13 7.53 13.34
C ILE A 134 0.69 6.31 13.78
N PHE A 135 0.48 5.87 15.02
CA PHE A 135 1.05 4.62 15.50
C PHE A 135 0.08 3.48 15.16
N ALA A 136 0.23 2.94 13.96
CA ALA A 136 -0.46 1.71 13.53
C ALA A 136 0.59 0.59 13.47
N GLU A 137 0.41 -0.47 14.26
CA GLU A 137 1.43 -1.50 14.46
C GLU A 137 1.94 -2.13 13.15
N ASN A 138 1.04 -2.52 12.23
CA ASN A 138 1.34 -3.54 11.22
C ASN A 138 1.15 -3.10 9.76
N MET A 139 1.13 -1.81 9.42
CA MET A 139 0.97 -1.42 8.02
C MET A 139 2.27 -1.52 7.20
N ILE A 140 3.42 -1.17 7.79
CA ILE A 140 4.75 -1.34 7.19
C ILE A 140 5.72 -1.71 8.32
N VAL A 141 6.38 -2.86 8.21
CA VAL A 141 7.33 -3.37 9.22
C VAL A 141 8.77 -3.32 8.73
N THR A 142 9.72 -3.17 9.65
CA THR A 142 11.16 -3.23 9.34
C THR A 142 11.49 -4.53 8.61
N GLY A 143 12.28 -4.42 7.53
CA GLY A 143 12.63 -5.53 6.65
C GLY A 143 11.74 -5.67 5.41
N MET A 144 10.60 -4.97 5.33
CA MET A 144 9.78 -4.95 4.11
C MET A 144 10.52 -4.27 2.97
N ILE A 145 10.49 -4.90 1.79
CA ILE A 145 11.07 -4.40 0.55
C ILE A 145 9.95 -3.99 -0.39
N VAL A 146 10.08 -2.80 -0.98
CA VAL A 146 9.14 -2.27 -1.97
C VAL A 146 9.88 -1.79 -3.21
N MET A 147 9.19 -1.79 -4.34
CA MET A 147 9.68 -1.15 -5.56
C MET A 147 9.49 0.36 -5.47
N TRP A 148 10.50 1.12 -5.90
CA TRP A 148 10.58 2.57 -5.83
C TRP A 148 10.99 3.15 -7.18
N SER A 149 10.19 4.09 -7.69
CA SER A 149 10.43 4.75 -8.98
C SER A 149 11.22 6.06 -8.88
N GLY A 150 11.49 6.56 -7.67
CA GLY A 150 12.33 7.74 -7.48
C GLY A 150 13.82 7.41 -7.58
N ALA A 151 14.65 8.46 -7.59
CA ALA A 151 16.08 8.33 -7.74
C ALA A 151 16.73 7.59 -6.55
N ALA A 152 17.76 6.78 -6.83
CA ALA A 152 18.49 5.99 -5.83
C ALA A 152 19.20 6.84 -4.77
N ASN A 153 19.51 8.10 -5.07
CA ASN A 153 20.09 9.08 -4.14
C ASN A 153 19.04 9.90 -3.37
N ALA A 154 17.75 9.67 -3.61
CA ALA A 154 16.63 10.40 -3.01
C ALA A 154 15.66 9.43 -2.30
N VAL A 155 16.19 8.41 -1.64
CA VAL A 155 15.40 7.46 -0.85
C VAL A 155 14.81 8.18 0.37
N PRO A 156 13.49 8.03 0.65
CA PRO A 156 12.84 8.70 1.79
C PRO A 156 13.43 8.31 3.15
N ALA A 157 13.36 9.22 4.12
CA ALA A 157 13.78 8.95 5.49
C ALA A 157 13.05 7.73 6.08
N GLY A 158 13.79 6.88 6.80
CA GLY A 158 13.29 5.62 7.35
C GLY A 158 13.29 4.44 6.37
N TRP A 159 13.84 4.63 5.17
CA TRP A 159 14.09 3.60 4.17
C TRP A 159 15.55 3.65 3.72
N LEU A 160 16.06 2.54 3.21
CA LEU A 160 17.39 2.45 2.59
C LEU A 160 17.32 1.75 1.24
N LEU A 161 18.30 2.00 0.37
CA LEU A 161 18.46 1.26 -0.88
C LEU A 161 18.95 -0.17 -0.59
N CYS A 162 18.41 -1.15 -1.32
CA CYS A 162 18.87 -2.54 -1.29
C CYS A 162 20.15 -2.71 -2.14
N ASN A 163 21.28 -2.23 -1.63
CA ASN A 163 22.61 -2.23 -2.26
C ASN A 163 23.71 -2.85 -1.38
N GLY A 164 23.36 -3.66 -0.38
CA GLY A 164 24.36 -4.27 0.52
C GLY A 164 24.90 -3.34 1.61
N GLN A 165 24.41 -2.08 1.70
CA GLN A 165 24.90 -1.11 2.68
C GLN A 165 24.64 -1.55 4.12
N ALA A 166 25.58 -1.24 5.00
CA ALA A 166 25.45 -1.50 6.42
C ALA A 166 24.61 -0.41 7.11
N TYR A 167 23.79 -0.82 8.07
CA TYR A 167 22.98 0.07 8.93
C TYR A 167 23.00 -0.43 10.38
N ASN A 168 22.41 0.32 11.31
CA ASN A 168 22.47 0.02 12.75
C ASN A 168 23.91 -0.19 13.26
N ASN A 169 24.77 0.81 13.07
CA ASN A 169 26.19 0.76 13.47
C ASN A 169 26.96 -0.47 12.92
N GLY A 170 26.57 -0.97 11.74
CA GLY A 170 27.23 -2.10 11.10
C GLY A 170 26.73 -3.48 11.51
N GLN A 171 25.75 -3.56 12.41
CA GLN A 171 25.19 -4.83 12.87
C GLN A 171 24.26 -5.49 11.84
N SER A 172 23.68 -4.68 10.96
CA SER A 172 22.76 -5.14 9.92
C SER A 172 23.18 -4.65 8.55
N ARG A 173 22.75 -5.34 7.49
CA ARG A 173 22.97 -4.94 6.09
C ARG A 173 21.69 -5.05 5.29
N THR A 174 21.50 -4.14 4.34
CA THR A 174 20.46 -4.33 3.34
C THR A 174 20.88 -5.47 2.40
N PRO A 175 19.95 -6.23 1.80
CA PRO A 175 20.30 -7.11 0.70
C PRO A 175 20.80 -6.27 -0.47
N ASP A 176 21.66 -6.84 -1.30
CA ASP A 176 22.04 -6.23 -2.57
C ASP A 176 21.18 -6.80 -3.70
N LEU A 177 20.19 -6.01 -4.13
CA LEU A 177 19.22 -6.37 -5.17
C LEU A 177 19.43 -5.58 -6.46
N GLN A 178 20.55 -4.85 -6.59
CA GLN A 178 20.87 -4.12 -7.81
C GLN A 178 21.14 -5.11 -8.95
N ASP A 179 20.55 -4.84 -10.12
CA ASP A 179 20.68 -5.67 -11.33
C ASP A 179 20.27 -7.14 -11.12
N ARG A 180 19.30 -7.39 -10.24
CA ARG A 180 18.77 -8.74 -9.96
C ARG A 180 17.29 -8.86 -10.27
N PHE A 181 16.93 -10.00 -10.85
CA PHE A 181 15.55 -10.45 -10.92
C PHE A 181 15.18 -11.20 -9.63
N ILE A 182 14.03 -10.89 -9.05
CA ILE A 182 13.60 -11.47 -7.77
C ILE A 182 12.95 -12.84 -8.00
N VAL A 183 13.45 -13.85 -7.29
CA VAL A 183 12.87 -15.19 -7.22
C VAL A 183 12.41 -15.49 -5.79
N GLY A 184 11.25 -16.13 -5.65
CA GLY A 184 10.73 -16.53 -4.34
C GLY A 184 11.61 -17.60 -3.68
N ALA A 185 12.07 -17.33 -2.46
CA ALA A 185 12.80 -18.30 -1.66
C ALA A 185 11.86 -19.38 -1.07
N GLY A 186 12.38 -20.60 -0.85
CA GLY A 186 11.71 -21.62 -0.04
C GLY A 186 11.95 -23.05 -0.50
N ARG A 187 11.74 -23.37 -1.78
CA ARG A 187 11.87 -24.74 -2.29
C ARG A 187 13.26 -25.02 -2.86
N ASN A 188 13.60 -24.35 -3.96
CA ASN A 188 14.84 -24.59 -4.71
C ASN A 188 15.89 -23.50 -4.46
N TYR A 189 15.47 -22.37 -3.88
CA TYR A 189 16.32 -21.21 -3.60
C TYR A 189 16.22 -20.92 -2.12
N ALA A 190 17.34 -21.02 -1.41
CA ALA A 190 17.44 -20.54 -0.03
C ALA A 190 17.44 -19.01 -0.02
N LEU A 191 17.13 -18.44 1.15
CA LEU A 191 17.14 -16.99 1.34
C LEU A 191 18.54 -16.43 1.00
N GLY A 192 18.59 -15.43 0.13
CA GLY A 192 19.83 -14.78 -0.28
C GLY A 192 20.63 -15.50 -1.37
N ASN A 193 20.15 -16.64 -1.92
CA ASN A 193 20.77 -17.20 -3.11
C ASN A 193 20.73 -16.21 -4.28
N THR A 194 21.83 -16.18 -5.04
CA THR A 194 21.97 -15.39 -6.26
C THR A 194 22.40 -16.29 -7.42
N GLY A 195 22.09 -15.89 -8.64
CA GLY A 195 22.50 -16.58 -9.87
C GLY A 195 21.86 -15.95 -11.11
N GLY A 196 21.97 -16.64 -12.24
CA GLY A 196 21.56 -16.13 -13.55
C GLY A 196 22.71 -15.42 -14.26
N GLU A 197 22.53 -15.20 -15.56
CA GLU A 197 23.50 -14.57 -16.44
C GLU A 197 22.77 -13.58 -17.36
N ASP A 198 23.34 -12.38 -17.51
CA ASP A 198 22.82 -11.33 -18.41
C ASP A 198 22.96 -11.75 -19.88
N THR A 199 24.09 -12.38 -20.23
CA THR A 199 24.35 -12.87 -21.58
C THR A 199 24.88 -14.30 -21.54
N VAL A 200 24.53 -15.11 -22.54
CA VAL A 200 24.89 -16.53 -22.59
C VAL A 200 25.61 -16.84 -23.90
N THR A 201 26.81 -17.42 -23.79
CA THR A 201 27.50 -18.06 -24.92
C THR A 201 27.19 -19.55 -24.92
N LEU A 202 26.74 -20.07 -26.07
CA LEU A 202 26.49 -21.50 -26.22
C LEU A 202 27.80 -22.29 -26.24
N ASN A 203 27.85 -23.36 -25.44
CA ASN A 203 28.93 -24.35 -25.50
C ASN A 203 28.56 -25.52 -26.42
N ILE A 204 29.53 -26.38 -26.75
CA ILE A 204 29.35 -27.52 -27.67
C ILE A 204 28.24 -28.46 -27.20
N ASN A 205 28.04 -28.68 -25.89
CA ASN A 205 26.97 -29.53 -25.36
C ASN A 205 25.57 -28.90 -25.49
N GLN A 206 25.48 -27.61 -25.79
CA GLN A 206 24.24 -26.89 -26.03
C GLN A 206 23.90 -26.77 -27.52
N ILE A 207 24.77 -27.25 -28.41
CA ILE A 207 24.49 -27.32 -29.85
C ILE A 207 23.90 -28.70 -30.18
N PRO A 208 22.72 -28.77 -30.82
CA PRO A 208 22.16 -30.04 -31.25
C PRO A 208 23.09 -30.82 -32.19
N SER A 209 23.06 -32.16 -32.08
CA SER A 209 23.76 -33.05 -33.01
C SER A 209 23.33 -32.75 -34.45
N HIS A 210 24.30 -32.55 -35.33
CA HIS A 210 24.07 -32.25 -36.75
C HIS A 210 25.18 -32.87 -37.60
N ASN A 211 24.92 -33.05 -38.90
CA ASN A 211 25.91 -33.50 -39.87
C ASN A 211 25.78 -32.72 -41.18
N HIS A 212 26.80 -32.82 -42.03
CA HIS A 212 26.77 -32.31 -43.39
C HIS A 212 26.94 -33.48 -44.36
N SER A 213 26.14 -33.48 -45.42
CA SER A 213 26.29 -34.38 -46.56
C SER A 213 26.83 -33.60 -47.74
N LEU A 214 27.82 -34.17 -48.43
CA LEU A 214 28.33 -33.65 -49.70
C LEU A 214 27.89 -34.62 -50.79
N ASP A 215 27.10 -34.13 -51.74
CA ASP A 215 26.67 -34.92 -52.90
C ASP A 215 27.51 -34.53 -54.12
N PHE A 216 27.93 -35.53 -54.89
CA PHE A 216 28.76 -35.35 -56.08
C PHE A 216 28.06 -35.99 -57.27
N ASP A 217 27.50 -35.17 -58.16
CA ASP A 217 26.87 -35.65 -59.39
C ASP A 217 27.92 -36.22 -60.35
N SER A 218 27.77 -37.49 -60.76
CA SER A 218 28.59 -38.11 -61.81
C SER A 218 28.16 -37.73 -63.24
N GLY A 219 27.23 -36.78 -63.38
CA GLY A 219 26.59 -36.41 -64.65
C GLY A 219 27.17 -35.15 -65.28
N GLY A 220 28.30 -35.28 -65.97
CA GLY A 220 28.67 -34.41 -67.11
C GLY A 220 28.90 -32.91 -66.82
N GLY A 221 30.06 -32.57 -66.25
CA GLY A 221 30.53 -31.19 -66.24
C GLY A 221 31.61 -30.91 -65.21
N GLY A 222 32.86 -31.22 -65.56
CA GLY A 222 34.08 -30.70 -64.94
C GLY A 222 34.11 -30.70 -63.41
N PHE A 223 34.66 -31.76 -62.82
CA PHE A 223 35.27 -31.63 -61.50
C PHE A 223 36.18 -30.40 -61.52
N GLY A 224 35.85 -29.38 -60.73
CA GLY A 224 36.81 -28.38 -60.29
C GLY A 224 37.90 -29.16 -59.55
N SER A 225 38.96 -29.43 -60.29
CA SER A 225 40.11 -30.24 -59.92
C SER A 225 40.37 -30.29 -58.41
N VAL A 226 40.07 -31.43 -57.78
CA VAL A 226 40.95 -31.92 -56.71
C VAL A 226 42.14 -32.50 -57.47
N THR A 227 43.14 -31.66 -57.76
CA THR A 227 44.32 -32.08 -58.53
C THR A 227 45.16 -33.00 -57.64
N SER A 228 44.81 -34.28 -57.62
CA SER A 228 45.75 -35.34 -57.33
C SER A 228 46.85 -35.26 -58.38
N HIS A 229 47.94 -34.57 -58.07
CA HIS A 229 49.19 -34.79 -58.79
C HIS A 229 49.75 -36.13 -58.30
N SER A 230 49.16 -37.25 -58.75
CA SER A 230 49.90 -38.51 -58.80
C SER A 230 50.90 -38.39 -59.95
N MET A 231 52.08 -37.87 -59.64
CA MET A 231 53.23 -37.98 -60.53
C MET A 231 53.67 -39.45 -60.58
N ALA A 232 53.03 -40.26 -61.40
CA ALA A 232 53.53 -41.58 -61.78
C ALA A 232 53.39 -41.74 -63.30
N LYS A 233 54.48 -41.46 -64.02
CA LYS A 233 54.63 -41.92 -65.41
C LYS A 233 54.85 -43.44 -65.38
N SER A 234 53.79 -44.22 -65.49
CA SER A 234 53.85 -45.64 -65.86
C SER A 234 52.46 -46.15 -66.23
N ASP A 235 52.36 -46.97 -67.28
CA ASP A 235 51.16 -47.65 -67.83
C ASP A 235 50.56 -48.71 -66.86
N GLN A 236 50.46 -48.37 -65.58
CA GLN A 236 49.80 -49.19 -64.57
C GLN A 236 48.75 -48.33 -63.88
N GLN A 237 47.47 -48.65 -64.12
CA GLN A 237 46.36 -48.09 -63.34
C GLN A 237 46.49 -48.58 -61.89
N VAL A 238 47.21 -47.81 -61.07
CA VAL A 238 47.25 -48.00 -59.63
C VAL A 238 45.99 -47.37 -59.07
N ASN A 239 45.06 -48.21 -58.60
CA ASN A 239 43.87 -47.76 -57.88
C ASN A 239 44.29 -47.32 -56.47
N VAL A 240 44.79 -46.08 -56.36
CA VAL A 240 45.15 -45.50 -55.07
C VAL A 240 43.85 -45.14 -54.35
N LEU A 241 43.41 -46.02 -53.44
CA LEU A 241 42.39 -45.69 -52.44
C LEU A 241 42.98 -44.66 -51.48
N ALA A 242 43.04 -43.39 -51.90
CA ALA A 242 43.41 -42.28 -51.05
C ALA A 242 42.19 -41.89 -50.21
N ASN A 243 42.33 -41.92 -48.87
CA ASN A 243 41.34 -41.38 -47.95
C ASN A 243 41.25 -39.85 -48.14
N TYR A 244 40.37 -39.38 -49.02
CA TYR A 244 40.14 -37.95 -49.23
C TYR A 244 39.15 -37.42 -48.19
N GLN A 245 39.66 -36.60 -47.25
CA GLN A 245 38.83 -35.94 -46.23
C GLN A 245 38.38 -34.57 -46.77
N VAL A 246 37.06 -34.37 -46.90
CA VAL A 246 36.48 -33.05 -47.19
C VAL A 246 35.84 -32.54 -45.91
N GLN A 247 36.28 -31.36 -45.46
CA GLN A 247 35.76 -30.70 -44.27
C GLN A 247 34.98 -29.46 -44.68
N THR A 248 33.90 -29.17 -43.96
CA THR A 248 33.27 -27.85 -44.01
C THR A 248 34.13 -26.84 -43.24
N ASN A 249 34.01 -25.57 -43.58
CA ASN A 249 34.59 -24.51 -42.76
C ASN A 249 33.78 -24.32 -41.48
N TYR A 250 34.41 -23.75 -40.46
CA TYR A 250 33.71 -23.31 -39.25
C TYR A 250 32.65 -22.25 -39.61
N ALA A 251 31.47 -22.39 -39.01
CA ALA A 251 30.38 -21.42 -39.10
C ALA A 251 29.95 -20.99 -37.69
N GLY A 252 29.51 -19.73 -37.57
CA GLY A 252 29.21 -19.09 -36.29
C GLY A 252 30.43 -18.43 -35.64
N GLY A 253 30.21 -17.71 -34.54
CA GLY A 253 31.25 -16.93 -33.86
C GLY A 253 31.30 -17.09 -32.35
N ASN A 254 30.50 -17.99 -31.77
CA ASN A 254 30.37 -18.19 -30.32
C ASN A 254 30.14 -16.88 -29.53
N GLN A 255 29.45 -15.92 -30.15
CA GLN A 255 29.11 -14.66 -29.51
C GLN A 255 27.97 -14.89 -28.51
N ALA A 256 28.06 -14.24 -27.36
CA ALA A 256 27.00 -14.28 -26.36
C ALA A 256 25.74 -13.60 -26.90
N HIS A 257 24.57 -14.09 -26.50
CA HIS A 257 23.30 -13.42 -26.75
C HIS A 257 22.71 -12.87 -25.45
N GLU A 258 21.92 -11.80 -25.56
CA GLU A 258 21.12 -11.26 -24.46
C GLU A 258 20.14 -12.32 -23.96
N ASN A 259 20.07 -12.50 -22.64
CA ASN A 259 19.25 -13.52 -21.98
C ASN A 259 18.11 -12.91 -21.14
N ARG A 260 18.06 -11.57 -21.01
CA ARG A 260 16.99 -10.88 -20.29
C ARG A 260 15.77 -10.67 -21.19
N PRO A 261 14.55 -10.87 -20.65
CA PRO A 261 13.35 -10.36 -21.30
C PRO A 261 13.35 -8.82 -21.28
N PRO A 262 12.49 -8.17 -22.09
CA PRO A 262 12.26 -6.72 -21.97
C PRO A 262 11.95 -6.32 -20.52
N TYR A 263 12.65 -5.31 -19.99
CA TYR A 263 12.54 -4.90 -18.59
C TYR A 263 12.44 -3.39 -18.41
N TYR A 264 11.90 -2.98 -17.26
CA TYR A 264 11.89 -1.60 -16.77
C TYR A 264 12.51 -1.57 -15.38
N ALA A 265 13.52 -0.72 -15.18
CA ALA A 265 14.29 -0.69 -13.95
C ALA A 265 13.63 0.20 -12.88
N LEU A 266 13.37 -0.37 -11.72
CA LEU A 266 12.97 0.33 -10.49
C LEU A 266 14.00 0.04 -9.39
N CYS A 267 14.13 0.95 -8.43
CA CYS A 267 14.92 0.68 -7.24
C CYS A 267 14.17 -0.26 -6.30
N PHE A 268 14.90 -1.10 -5.57
CA PHE A 268 14.37 -1.76 -4.38
C PHE A 268 14.82 -0.99 -3.13
N ILE A 269 13.87 -0.60 -2.29
CA ILE A 269 14.14 0.03 -1.00
C ILE A 269 13.57 -0.81 0.13
N ILE A 270 14.22 -0.78 1.29
CA ILE A 270 13.86 -1.55 2.47
C ILE A 270 13.54 -0.65 3.65
N LYS A 271 12.47 -0.96 4.39
CA LYS A 271 12.12 -0.26 5.63
C LYS A 271 13.12 -0.63 6.72
N ILE A 272 13.73 0.36 7.34
CA ILE A 272 14.57 0.19 8.55
C ILE A 272 13.83 0.59 9.82
#